data_AF-A0A847BFP2-F1
#
_entry.id   AF-A0A847BFP2-F1
#
_cell.length_a   1.000
_cell.length_b   1.000
_cell.length_c   1.000
_cell.angle_alpha   90.00
_cell.angle_beta   90.00
_cell.angle_gamma   90.00
#
_symmetry.space_group_name_H-M   'P 1'
#
loop_
_entity.id
_entity.type
_entity.pdbx_description
1 polymer ?
#
loop_
_entity_poly.entity_id
_entity_poly.type
_entity_poly.pdbx_seq_one_letter_code
_entity_poly.pdbx_strand_id
1 'polypeptide(L)'
;SMAILLASFTWLVRHDHRWRRGEPLLALALLISNPLLYGMGQRGAAIVTKPGTWLEREYVEPVLLDAPRQPPNLLLLYLESTERTYADRERFGDAYADIDAIGEQGLVVEGVRQIDNTGWTMAGMIASQCGTPLMPAGLLHDRQFSPLDQVVPGIACLGDLLAEQGYQLSYLGGASTAFAGKGLFYNGHGFDTVLGREELQPLLDDPDYVNNWGLYDDSLYEFSLQELRRLNAQNAPWGMVNLSLAGHAPSGYPAQTCLNRQGEFDGVDILYSVECSAWLAREFLQRAEAEGLLDNTVIVVASDHLTMRVSVWEQLIEGERDNTFILLGPGLPTGRISREASMLDVFPTILEALGFTIDWHRAGLGVSLLSEEPTLLEEHGMEAINTRMREEIALQERLWEGLAPVQQEPAPANHEQVVETPEDAIWEHPAIQ
;
A
#
# COMPACT_ATOMS: atom_id res chain seq x y z
N SER A 1 24.37 -60.08 0.87
CA SER A 1 24.66 -58.62 0.92
C SER A 1 24.17 -57.97 -0.36
N MET A 2 23.78 -56.69 -0.31
CA MET A 2 23.23 -55.96 -1.46
C MET A 2 24.16 -55.98 -2.69
N ALA A 3 25.46 -56.03 -2.47
CA ALA A 3 26.48 -56.17 -3.50
C ALA A 3 26.39 -57.49 -4.29
N ILE A 4 26.03 -58.61 -3.64
CA ILE A 4 25.89 -59.91 -4.31
C ILE A 4 24.64 -59.92 -5.19
N LEU A 5 23.53 -59.35 -4.70
CA LEU A 5 22.29 -59.19 -5.49
C LEU A 5 22.52 -58.31 -6.72
N LEU A 6 23.24 -57.20 -6.56
CA LEU A 6 23.57 -56.29 -7.67
C LEU A 6 24.47 -56.98 -8.70
N ALA A 7 25.49 -57.72 -8.25
CA ALA A 7 26.37 -58.49 -9.13
C ALA A 7 25.61 -59.59 -9.89
N SER A 8 24.72 -60.34 -9.22
CA SER A 8 23.88 -61.36 -9.85
C SER A 8 22.90 -60.76 -10.86
N PHE A 9 22.28 -59.63 -10.55
CA PHE A 9 21.37 -58.93 -11.47
C PHE A 9 22.11 -58.38 -12.70
N THR A 10 23.27 -57.76 -12.49
CA THR A 10 24.10 -57.20 -13.59
C THR A 10 24.63 -58.31 -14.50
N TRP A 11 24.94 -59.49 -13.94
CA TRP A 11 25.31 -60.67 -14.70
C TRP A 11 24.14 -61.21 -15.53
N LEU A 12 22.94 -61.30 -14.95
CA LEU A 12 21.72 -61.75 -15.63
C LEU A 12 21.33 -60.85 -16.81
N VAL A 13 21.34 -59.53 -16.61
CA VAL A 13 21.03 -58.53 -17.66
C VAL A 13 22.03 -58.60 -18.83
N ARG A 14 23.28 -58.96 -18.56
CA ARG A 14 24.33 -59.09 -19.60
C ARG A 14 24.26 -60.39 -20.37
N HIS A 15 23.74 -61.48 -19.78
CA HIS A 15 23.74 -62.82 -20.40
C HIS A 15 22.38 -63.27 -20.97
N ASP A 16 21.26 -62.71 -20.51
CA ASP A 16 19.93 -63.03 -21.03
C ASP A 16 19.27 -61.81 -21.69
N HIS A 17 19.14 -61.85 -23.02
CA HIS A 17 18.56 -60.80 -23.83
C HIS A 17 17.10 -60.47 -23.49
N ARG A 18 16.36 -61.36 -22.80
CA ARG A 18 14.97 -61.11 -22.37
C ARG A 18 14.90 -60.06 -21.26
N TRP A 19 15.92 -59.99 -20.40
CA TRP A 19 16.00 -59.03 -19.30
C TRP A 19 16.32 -57.62 -19.76
N ARG A 20 17.01 -57.45 -20.89
CA ARG A 20 17.28 -56.12 -21.49
C ARG A 20 16.02 -55.35 -21.88
N ARG A 21 14.90 -56.03 -22.17
CA ARG A 21 13.61 -55.36 -22.45
C ARG A 21 12.82 -55.04 -21.18
N GLY A 22 13.02 -55.80 -20.09
CA GLY A 22 12.34 -55.60 -18.81
C GLY A 22 13.06 -54.63 -17.86
N GLU A 23 14.38 -54.45 -18.02
CA GLU A 23 15.21 -53.58 -17.20
C GLU A 23 14.73 -52.11 -17.13
N PRO A 24 14.33 -51.44 -18.24
CA PRO A 24 13.85 -50.07 -18.16
C PRO A 24 12.54 -49.95 -17.38
N LEU A 25 11.66 -50.95 -17.52
CA LEU A 25 10.37 -50.99 -16.83
C LEU A 25 10.55 -51.25 -15.32
N LEU A 26 11.47 -52.15 -14.97
CA LEU A 26 11.80 -52.42 -13.58
C LEU A 26 12.52 -51.23 -12.92
N ALA A 27 13.44 -50.57 -13.64
CA ALA A 27 14.12 -49.37 -13.17
C ALA A 27 13.12 -48.23 -12.96
N LEU A 28 12.18 -48.01 -13.90
CA LEU A 28 11.11 -47.03 -13.75
C LEU A 28 10.18 -47.36 -12.58
N ALA A 29 9.79 -48.63 -12.42
CA ALA A 29 8.98 -49.08 -11.29
C ALA A 29 9.70 -48.88 -9.95
N LEU A 30 11.01 -49.13 -9.88
CA LEU A 30 11.84 -48.90 -8.69
C LEU A 30 12.07 -47.41 -8.42
N LEU A 31 12.14 -46.57 -9.46
CA LEU A 31 12.22 -45.12 -9.32
C LEU A 31 10.92 -44.53 -8.78
N ILE A 32 9.77 -44.95 -9.34
CA ILE A 32 8.44 -44.51 -8.92
C ILE A 32 8.09 -45.03 -7.51
N SER A 33 8.52 -46.25 -7.16
CA SER A 33 8.29 -46.82 -5.83
C SER A 33 9.35 -46.46 -4.79
N ASN A 34 10.33 -45.61 -5.13
CA ASN A 34 11.37 -45.20 -4.20
C ASN A 34 10.77 -44.32 -3.08
N PRO A 35 10.77 -44.77 -1.81
CA PRO A 35 10.19 -44.01 -0.70
C PRO A 35 10.88 -42.67 -0.45
N LEU A 36 12.15 -42.51 -0.86
CA LEU A 36 12.87 -41.23 -0.76
C LEU A 36 12.37 -40.21 -1.78
N LEU A 37 12.03 -40.63 -3.01
CA LEU A 37 11.46 -39.75 -4.04
C LEU A 37 9.99 -39.44 -3.75
N TYR A 38 9.25 -40.42 -3.25
CA TYR A 38 7.88 -40.22 -2.77
C TYR A 38 7.84 -39.26 -1.57
N GLY A 39 8.80 -39.39 -0.64
CA GLY A 39 8.97 -38.49 0.50
C GLY A 39 9.39 -37.07 0.12
N MET A 40 10.17 -36.87 -0.95
CA MET A 40 10.50 -35.54 -1.47
C MET A 40 9.30 -34.89 -2.17
N GLY A 41 8.54 -35.64 -2.98
CA GLY A 41 7.29 -35.17 -3.59
C GLY A 41 6.22 -34.83 -2.56
N GLN A 42 6.09 -35.64 -1.51
CA GLN A 42 5.17 -35.36 -0.40
C GLN A 42 5.66 -34.24 0.52
N ARG A 43 6.96 -34.00 0.69
CA ARG A 43 7.46 -32.82 1.43
C ARG A 43 7.29 -31.54 0.63
N GLY A 44 7.55 -31.55 -0.68
CA GLY A 44 7.24 -30.42 -1.57
C GLY A 44 5.73 -30.13 -1.60
N ALA A 45 4.90 -31.15 -1.77
CA ALA A 45 3.44 -30.99 -1.71
C ALA A 45 2.94 -30.61 -0.30
N ALA A 46 3.49 -31.16 0.78
CA ALA A 46 3.09 -30.81 2.16
C ALA A 46 3.52 -29.41 2.60
N ILE A 47 4.60 -28.87 2.01
CA ILE A 47 4.96 -27.45 2.16
C ILE A 47 3.94 -26.59 1.41
N VAL A 48 3.48 -27.01 0.23
CA VAL A 48 2.46 -26.30 -0.56
C VAL A 48 1.04 -26.40 0.04
N THR A 49 0.72 -27.44 0.81
CA THR A 49 -0.67 -27.74 1.26
C THR A 49 -1.03 -27.29 2.67
N LYS A 50 -0.23 -26.47 3.37
CA LYS A 50 -0.72 -25.87 4.62
C LYS A 50 -1.63 -24.68 4.28
N PRO A 51 -2.96 -24.77 4.49
CA PRO A 51 -3.83 -23.60 4.34
C PRO A 51 -3.31 -22.49 5.26
N GLY A 52 -3.38 -21.25 4.76
CA GLY A 52 -2.96 -20.06 5.50
C GLY A 52 -1.47 -19.82 5.66
N THR A 53 -0.67 -20.18 4.64
CA THR A 53 0.77 -19.91 4.59
C THR A 53 1.25 -19.50 3.19
N TRP A 54 0.33 -19.18 2.28
CA TRP A 54 0.69 -18.99 0.87
C TRP A 54 1.31 -17.62 0.64
N LEU A 55 0.66 -16.55 1.10
CA LEU A 55 1.19 -15.19 0.99
C LEU A 55 2.49 -15.05 1.77
N GLU A 56 2.61 -15.69 2.93
CA GLU A 56 3.86 -15.72 3.70
C GLU A 56 5.04 -16.30 2.90
N ARG A 57 4.79 -17.26 2.00
CA ARG A 57 5.85 -17.79 1.12
C ARG A 57 6.17 -16.89 -0.06
N GLU A 58 5.21 -16.09 -0.50
CA GLU A 58 5.39 -15.10 -1.56
C GLU A 58 5.98 -13.79 -1.03
N TYR A 59 5.96 -13.57 0.29
CA TYR A 59 6.54 -12.40 0.92
C TYR A 59 8.07 -12.43 0.80
N VAL A 60 8.64 -11.34 0.28
CA VAL A 60 10.08 -11.11 0.14
C VAL A 60 10.48 -10.00 1.10
N GLU A 61 11.43 -10.28 2.00
CA GLU A 61 11.96 -9.24 2.90
C GLU A 61 12.56 -8.10 2.09
N PRO A 62 12.21 -6.84 2.39
CA PRO A 62 12.70 -5.73 1.62
C PRO A 62 14.15 -5.42 2.01
N VAL A 63 15.08 -5.78 1.13
CA VAL A 63 16.52 -5.56 1.34
C VAL A 63 17.06 -4.66 0.23
N LEU A 64 17.70 -3.56 0.63
CA LEU A 64 18.43 -2.68 -0.28
C LEU A 64 19.80 -3.29 -0.59
N LEU A 65 19.99 -3.75 -1.83
CA LEU A 65 21.23 -4.35 -2.31
C LEU A 65 22.29 -3.29 -2.68
N ASP A 66 21.83 -2.16 -3.21
CA ASP A 66 22.66 -1.00 -3.53
C ASP A 66 21.85 0.29 -3.37
N ALA A 67 22.54 1.38 -3.06
CA ALA A 67 21.96 2.69 -2.87
C ALA A 67 22.65 3.73 -3.77
N PRO A 68 21.90 4.68 -4.34
CA PRO A 68 22.48 5.74 -5.14
C PRO A 68 23.40 6.61 -4.26
N ARG A 69 24.50 7.11 -4.85
CA ARG A 69 25.45 7.98 -4.11
C ARG A 69 24.84 9.31 -3.66
N GLN A 70 23.85 9.78 -4.40
CA GLN A 70 23.10 11.00 -4.13
C GLN A 70 21.62 10.63 -4.26
N PRO A 71 21.03 10.05 -3.21
CA PRO A 71 19.63 9.65 -3.25
C PRO A 71 18.74 10.88 -3.50
N PRO A 72 17.72 10.78 -4.36
CA PRO A 72 16.70 11.80 -4.49
C PRO A 72 15.84 11.86 -3.23
N ASN A 73 15.24 13.02 -2.99
CA ASN A 73 14.22 13.16 -1.96
C ASN A 73 12.94 12.42 -2.37
N LEU A 74 12.05 12.16 -1.43
CA LEU A 74 10.74 11.56 -1.66
C LEU A 74 9.62 12.49 -1.22
N LEU A 75 8.71 12.83 -2.13
CA LEU A 75 7.41 13.41 -1.79
C LEU A 75 6.31 12.41 -2.16
N LEU A 76 5.68 11.79 -1.17
CA LEU A 76 4.55 10.87 -1.35
C LEU A 76 3.25 11.57 -0.96
N LEU A 77 2.46 11.92 -1.97
CA LEU A 77 1.21 12.65 -1.83
C LEU A 77 0.02 11.69 -2.02
N TYR A 78 -0.64 11.34 -0.91
CA TYR A 78 -1.92 10.66 -0.94
C TYR A 78 -3.06 11.66 -1.10
N LEU A 79 -3.89 11.42 -2.10
CA LEU A 79 -5.14 12.12 -2.33
C LEU A 79 -6.28 11.23 -1.83
N GLU A 80 -6.83 11.58 -0.67
CA GLU A 80 -7.88 10.81 0.03
C GLU A 80 -9.00 10.42 -0.93
N SER A 81 -9.24 9.11 -1.06
CA SER A 81 -10.32 8.52 -1.87
C SER A 81 -10.36 8.96 -3.35
N THR A 82 -9.33 9.64 -3.85
CA THR A 82 -9.33 10.28 -5.17
C THR A 82 -8.82 9.30 -6.23
N GLU A 83 -9.64 8.29 -6.50
CA GLU A 83 -9.32 7.19 -7.42
C GLU A 83 -9.23 7.62 -8.89
N ARG A 84 -8.54 6.83 -9.71
CA ARG A 84 -8.34 7.10 -11.13
C ARG A 84 -9.62 6.91 -11.94
N THR A 85 -10.62 6.18 -11.43
CA THR A 85 -11.94 6.05 -12.06
C THR A 85 -12.56 7.41 -12.44
N TYR A 86 -12.30 8.47 -11.66
CA TYR A 86 -12.74 9.84 -11.94
C TYR A 86 -12.14 10.45 -13.21
N ALA A 87 -11.09 9.85 -13.80
CA ALA A 87 -10.49 10.28 -15.06
C ALA A 87 -11.40 10.08 -16.28
N ASP A 88 -12.48 9.32 -16.16
CA ASP A 88 -13.49 9.20 -17.21
C ASP A 88 -14.30 10.50 -17.34
N ARG A 89 -13.84 11.36 -18.25
CA ARG A 89 -14.48 12.67 -18.50
C ARG A 89 -15.90 12.59 -19.03
N GLU A 90 -16.28 11.48 -19.67
CA GLU A 90 -17.66 11.32 -20.15
C GLU A 90 -18.62 11.14 -18.98
N ARG A 91 -18.20 10.42 -17.93
CA ARG A 91 -18.99 10.21 -16.72
C ARG A 91 -18.84 11.34 -15.68
N PHE A 92 -17.63 11.87 -15.50
CA PHE A 92 -17.29 12.70 -14.34
C PHE A 92 -16.81 14.12 -14.69
N GLY A 93 -16.85 14.52 -15.97
CA GLY A 93 -16.43 15.84 -16.41
C GLY A 93 -14.95 16.11 -16.12
N ASP A 94 -14.64 17.30 -15.62
CA ASP A 94 -13.25 17.74 -15.40
C ASP A 94 -12.75 17.52 -13.95
N ALA A 95 -13.46 16.75 -13.12
CA ALA A 95 -13.12 16.53 -11.71
C ALA A 95 -11.67 16.04 -11.50
N TYR A 96 -11.15 15.22 -12.42
CA TYR A 96 -9.79 14.66 -12.38
C TYR A 96 -8.77 15.43 -13.26
N ALA A 97 -9.17 16.53 -13.90
CA ALA A 97 -8.37 17.18 -14.95
C ALA A 97 -7.01 17.69 -14.44
N ASP A 98 -6.92 18.17 -13.19
CA ASP A 98 -5.66 18.63 -12.61
C ASP A 98 -4.69 17.47 -12.31
N ILE A 99 -5.20 16.29 -11.94
CA ILE A 99 -4.36 15.10 -11.75
C ILE A 99 -3.88 14.56 -13.10
N ASP A 100 -4.73 14.58 -14.14
CA ASP A 100 -4.29 14.28 -15.51
C ASP A 100 -3.15 15.21 -15.95
N ALA A 101 -3.24 16.51 -15.64
CA ALA A 101 -2.19 17.49 -15.96
C ALA A 101 -0.89 17.26 -15.16
N ILE A 102 -0.96 16.74 -13.94
CA ILE A 102 0.22 16.24 -13.22
C ILE A 102 0.79 15.03 -13.97
N GLY A 103 -0.06 14.09 -14.38
CA GLY A 103 0.32 12.87 -15.09
C GLY A 103 1.00 13.10 -16.44
N GLU A 104 0.73 14.21 -17.13
CA GLU A 104 1.43 14.59 -18.38
C GLU A 104 2.95 14.74 -18.22
N GLN A 105 3.43 14.98 -16.99
CA GLN A 105 4.84 15.20 -16.67
C GLN A 105 5.54 13.94 -16.13
N GLY A 106 4.82 12.83 -15.95
CA GLY A 106 5.33 11.64 -15.29
C GLY A 106 4.88 10.33 -15.93
N LEU A 107 5.14 9.24 -15.22
CA LEU A 107 4.58 7.93 -15.52
C LEU A 107 3.24 7.79 -14.78
N VAL A 108 2.15 7.63 -15.53
CA VAL A 108 0.87 7.20 -14.98
C VAL A 108 0.77 5.68 -15.10
N VAL A 109 0.44 5.01 -14.01
CA VAL A 109 0.19 3.57 -14.00
C VAL A 109 -1.29 3.32 -13.85
N GLU A 110 -1.88 2.64 -14.83
CA GLU A 110 -3.29 2.28 -14.91
C GLU A 110 -3.47 0.80 -14.56
N GLY A 111 -4.62 0.44 -13.98
CA GLY A 111 -4.89 -0.94 -13.55
C GLY A 111 -4.40 -1.28 -12.14
N VAL A 112 -4.13 -0.28 -11.29
CA VAL A 112 -3.82 -0.47 -9.87
C VAL A 112 -5.10 -0.80 -9.09
N ARG A 113 -5.44 -2.08 -8.99
CA ARG A 113 -6.67 -2.59 -8.38
C ARG A 113 -6.63 -2.49 -6.85
N GLN A 114 -7.83 -2.45 -6.27
CA GLN A 114 -8.01 -2.64 -4.83
C GLN A 114 -8.33 -4.09 -4.52
N ILE A 115 -7.54 -4.66 -3.62
CA ILE A 115 -7.67 -6.04 -3.16
C ILE A 115 -8.18 -6.06 -1.71
N ASP A 116 -8.51 -7.24 -1.19
CA ASP A 116 -8.97 -7.37 0.19
C ASP A 116 -7.91 -6.78 1.16
N ASN A 117 -8.36 -6.17 2.26
CA ASN A 117 -7.48 -5.58 3.28
C ASN A 117 -6.54 -4.47 2.75
N THR A 118 -6.93 -3.75 1.69
CA THR A 118 -6.27 -2.52 1.21
C THR A 118 -7.26 -1.36 0.96
N GLY A 119 -8.50 -1.47 1.45
CA GLY A 119 -9.64 -0.63 1.03
C GLY A 119 -10.05 0.52 1.95
N TRP A 120 -9.15 0.97 2.81
CA TRP A 120 -9.29 2.17 3.64
C TRP A 120 -7.92 2.78 3.86
N THR A 121 -7.85 4.05 4.25
CA THR A 121 -6.63 4.88 4.32
C THR A 121 -5.41 4.13 4.85
N MET A 122 -5.49 3.60 6.07
CA MET A 122 -4.38 2.87 6.68
C MET A 122 -3.99 1.60 5.94
N ALA A 123 -4.97 0.85 5.44
CA ALA A 123 -4.69 -0.37 4.70
C ALA A 123 -4.04 -0.09 3.35
N GLY A 124 -4.47 0.95 2.66
CA GLY A 124 -3.87 1.42 1.42
C GLY A 124 -2.45 1.96 1.62
N MET A 125 -2.25 2.76 2.67
CA MET A 125 -0.95 3.30 3.07
C MET A 125 0.04 2.21 3.49
N ILE A 126 -0.40 1.19 4.23
CA ILE A 126 0.44 0.04 4.59
C ILE A 126 0.74 -0.81 3.35
N ALA A 127 -0.24 -1.03 2.46
CA ALA A 127 0.00 -1.75 1.21
C ALA A 127 1.09 -1.08 0.37
N SER A 128 1.02 0.23 0.22
CA SER A 128 1.94 1.01 -0.62
C SER A 128 3.26 1.40 0.04
N GLN A 129 3.37 1.33 1.37
CA GLN A 129 4.63 1.61 2.07
C GLN A 129 5.29 0.36 2.64
N CYS A 130 4.62 -0.78 2.71
CA CYS A 130 5.18 -2.01 3.28
C CYS A 130 5.03 -3.22 2.35
N GLY A 131 4.32 -3.08 1.23
CA GLY A 131 4.09 -4.18 0.29
C GLY A 131 3.22 -5.30 0.86
N THR A 132 2.37 -5.03 1.84
CA THR A 132 1.52 -6.04 2.48
C THR A 132 0.09 -5.52 2.72
N PRO A 133 -0.96 -6.36 2.64
CA PRO A 133 -2.27 -5.96 3.13
C PRO A 133 -2.27 -5.77 4.65
N LEU A 134 -3.16 -4.93 5.16
CA LEU A 134 -3.37 -4.81 6.60
C LEU A 134 -4.34 -5.89 7.10
N MET A 135 -3.79 -7.03 7.54
CA MET A 135 -4.57 -8.13 8.11
C MET A 135 -4.78 -7.91 9.61
N PRO A 136 -6.01 -7.65 10.11
CA PRO A 136 -6.23 -7.32 11.53
C PRO A 136 -5.84 -8.47 12.48
N ALA A 137 -5.25 -8.18 13.64
CA ALA A 137 -4.99 -9.20 14.66
C ALA A 137 -6.26 -9.54 15.46
N GLY A 138 -6.94 -10.63 15.14
CA GLY A 138 -8.08 -11.13 15.92
C GLY A 138 -9.35 -10.26 15.82
N LEU A 139 -10.05 -10.05 16.94
CA LEU A 139 -11.33 -9.32 17.02
C LEU A 139 -11.19 -7.78 16.98
N LEU A 140 -10.08 -7.24 16.49
CA LEU A 140 -9.97 -5.81 16.17
C LEU A 140 -10.94 -5.52 15.02
N HIS A 141 -12.22 -5.29 15.37
CA HIS A 141 -13.24 -4.82 14.47
C HIS A 141 -12.94 -3.36 14.13
N ASP A 142 -12.97 -3.08 12.82
CA ASP A 142 -13.37 -1.80 12.25
C ASP A 142 -12.58 -0.58 12.71
N ARG A 143 -11.42 -0.37 12.06
CA ARG A 143 -10.65 0.89 12.07
C ARG A 143 -9.98 1.28 13.40
N GLN A 144 -10.18 0.49 14.45
CA GLN A 144 -9.66 0.79 15.78
C GLN A 144 -8.40 -0.03 16.03
N PHE A 145 -7.25 0.65 15.96
CA PHE A 145 -5.97 0.10 16.41
C PHE A 145 -5.79 0.27 17.93
N SER A 146 -6.76 0.78 18.67
CA SER A 146 -6.68 0.80 20.13
C SER A 146 -7.06 -0.58 20.67
N PRO A 147 -6.29 -1.18 21.62
CA PRO A 147 -5.18 -0.60 22.38
C PRO A 147 -3.78 -1.02 21.90
N LEU A 148 -3.55 -1.18 20.59
CA LEU A 148 -2.22 -1.45 20.05
C LEU A 148 -1.28 -0.28 20.32
N ASP A 149 -0.04 -0.61 20.63
CA ASP A 149 1.09 0.29 20.85
C ASP A 149 1.99 0.42 19.61
N GLN A 150 1.86 -0.49 18.65
CA GLN A 150 2.56 -0.49 17.37
C GLN A 150 1.64 -0.99 16.24
N VAL A 151 1.93 -0.59 15.01
CA VAL A 151 1.20 -1.02 13.81
C VAL A 151 2.17 -1.77 12.91
N VAL A 152 1.85 -3.01 12.56
CA VAL A 152 2.67 -3.93 11.72
C VAL A 152 4.17 -4.02 12.07
N PRO A 153 4.57 -4.14 13.35
CA PRO A 153 5.98 -4.04 13.75
C PRO A 153 6.88 -5.20 13.30
N GLY A 154 6.31 -6.32 12.84
CA GLY A 154 7.07 -7.50 12.46
C GLY A 154 7.63 -7.46 11.03
N ILE A 155 7.47 -6.34 10.32
CA ILE A 155 8.00 -6.15 8.96
C ILE A 155 8.66 -4.78 8.82
N ALA A 156 9.59 -4.67 7.86
CA ALA A 156 10.17 -3.40 7.48
C ALA A 156 9.31 -2.70 6.42
N CYS A 157 9.06 -1.41 6.63
CA CYS A 157 8.34 -0.54 5.72
C CYS A 157 9.28 0.51 5.11
N LEU A 158 8.76 1.29 4.17
CA LEU A 158 9.47 2.35 3.45
C LEU A 158 10.20 3.30 4.40
N GLY A 159 9.55 3.70 5.49
CA GLY A 159 10.15 4.59 6.47
C GLY A 159 11.38 3.98 7.15
N ASP A 160 11.35 2.70 7.52
CA ASP A 160 12.50 2.02 8.13
C ASP A 160 13.71 2.02 7.18
N LEU A 161 13.46 1.63 5.93
CA LEU A 161 14.50 1.53 4.91
C LEU A 161 15.11 2.90 4.61
N LEU A 162 14.28 3.94 4.48
CA LEU A 162 14.77 5.30 4.21
C LEU A 162 15.51 5.89 5.42
N ALA A 163 15.02 5.65 6.64
CA ALA A 163 15.70 6.07 7.87
C ALA A 163 17.10 5.42 7.99
N GLU A 164 17.23 4.14 7.64
CA GLU A 164 18.54 3.46 7.58
C GLU A 164 19.49 4.08 6.55
N GLN A 165 18.96 4.68 5.49
CA GLN A 165 19.74 5.43 4.49
C GLN A 165 19.97 6.90 4.89
N GLY A 166 19.57 7.30 6.10
CA GLY A 166 19.80 8.64 6.64
C GLY A 166 18.81 9.70 6.14
N TYR A 167 17.65 9.28 5.66
CA TYR A 167 16.57 10.21 5.33
C TYR A 167 16.00 10.86 6.59
N GLN A 168 15.62 12.12 6.47
CA GLN A 168 14.72 12.76 7.42
C GLN A 168 13.28 12.57 6.99
N LEU A 169 12.47 12.01 7.88
CA LEU A 169 11.14 11.54 7.51
C LEU A 169 10.05 12.32 8.23
N SER A 170 9.10 12.83 7.45
CA SER A 170 7.98 13.63 7.94
C SER A 170 6.64 13.13 7.40
N TYR A 171 5.65 13.01 8.28
CA TYR A 171 4.26 12.77 7.93
C TYR A 171 3.43 13.99 8.29
N LEU A 172 2.60 14.44 7.35
CA LEU A 172 1.63 15.50 7.55
C LEU A 172 0.26 15.06 7.02
N GLY A 173 -0.76 15.07 7.88
CA GLY A 173 -2.13 14.74 7.50
C GLY A 173 -3.13 15.77 8.02
N GLY A 174 -4.23 15.97 7.28
CA GLY A 174 -5.29 16.87 7.72
C GLY A 174 -6.05 16.36 8.95
N ALA A 175 -6.19 15.03 9.06
CA ALA A 175 -6.89 14.36 10.14
C ALA A 175 -6.03 14.15 11.40
N SER A 176 -6.69 13.71 12.49
CA SER A 176 -6.01 13.31 13.72
C SER A 176 -5.01 12.16 13.49
N THR A 177 -3.81 12.26 14.08
CA THR A 177 -2.82 11.17 14.09
C THR A 177 -3.21 10.04 15.05
N ALA A 178 -4.02 10.33 16.08
CA ALA A 178 -4.55 9.32 16.99
C ALA A 178 -5.58 8.41 16.30
N PHE A 179 -6.24 8.90 15.26
CA PHE A 179 -7.21 8.13 14.51
C PHE A 179 -6.56 7.04 13.64
N ALA A 180 -7.16 5.85 13.63
CA ALA A 180 -6.71 4.67 12.87
C ALA A 180 -5.22 4.31 13.04
N GLY A 181 -4.57 4.66 14.15
CA GLY A 181 -3.18 4.26 14.39
C GLY A 181 -2.15 4.89 13.43
N LYS A 182 -2.50 5.94 12.68
CA LYS A 182 -1.56 6.66 11.78
C LYS A 182 -0.31 7.11 12.52
N GLY A 183 -0.51 7.76 13.67
CA GLY A 183 0.58 8.21 14.52
C GLY A 183 1.46 7.07 15.01
N LEU A 184 0.86 5.93 15.38
CA LEU A 184 1.61 4.74 15.81
C LEU A 184 2.43 4.13 14.67
N PHE A 185 1.85 4.04 13.48
CA PHE A 185 2.54 3.55 12.28
C PHE A 185 3.76 4.42 11.95
N TYR A 186 3.56 5.73 11.78
CA TYR A 186 4.66 6.60 11.38
C TYR A 186 5.76 6.70 12.45
N ASN A 187 5.40 6.85 13.73
CA ASN A 187 6.38 6.84 14.83
C ASN A 187 7.09 5.48 14.98
N GLY A 188 6.41 4.39 14.65
CA GLY A 188 6.97 3.03 14.69
C GLY A 188 7.91 2.71 13.53
N HIS A 189 7.76 3.40 12.40
CA HIS A 189 8.50 3.13 11.16
C HIS A 189 9.43 4.27 10.73
N GLY A 190 10.19 4.83 11.68
CA GLY A 190 11.32 5.71 11.40
C GLY A 190 11.00 7.17 11.10
N PHE A 191 9.75 7.63 11.24
CA PHE A 191 9.42 9.05 11.01
C PHE A 191 9.77 9.91 12.24
N ASP A 192 10.54 10.97 12.00
CA ASP A 192 10.97 11.92 13.04
C ASP A 192 9.89 12.94 13.38
N THR A 193 9.07 13.29 12.38
CA THR A 193 8.05 14.35 12.48
C THR A 193 6.71 13.78 12.02
N VAL A 194 5.73 13.76 12.92
CA VAL A 194 4.39 13.23 12.65
C VAL A 194 3.39 14.27 13.11
N LEU A 195 2.78 14.97 12.16
CA LEU A 195 1.90 16.10 12.44
C LEU A 195 0.51 15.83 11.88
N GLY A 196 -0.49 15.89 12.75
CA GLY A 196 -1.90 15.83 12.39
C GLY A 196 -2.66 17.05 12.88
N ARG A 197 -3.97 16.90 12.95
CA ARG A 197 -4.88 17.94 13.44
C ARG A 197 -4.44 18.52 14.79
N GLU A 198 -4.06 17.70 15.76
CA GLU A 198 -3.72 18.13 17.12
C GLU A 198 -2.51 19.06 17.15
N GLU A 199 -1.50 18.81 16.31
CA GLU A 199 -0.30 19.63 16.19
C GLU A 199 -0.51 20.85 15.30
N LEU A 200 -1.28 20.71 14.22
CA LEU A 200 -1.40 21.73 13.16
C LEU A 200 -2.54 22.73 13.38
N GLN A 201 -3.69 22.31 13.91
CA GLN A 201 -4.85 23.19 14.12
C GLN A 201 -4.53 24.42 15.00
N PRO A 202 -3.76 24.31 16.10
CA PRO A 202 -3.39 25.48 16.91
C PRO A 202 -2.47 26.48 16.19
N LEU A 203 -1.87 26.09 15.06
CA LEU A 203 -0.96 26.91 14.27
C LEU A 203 -1.67 27.64 13.12
N LEU A 204 -2.96 27.39 12.91
CA LEU A 204 -3.77 28.11 11.92
C LEU A 204 -3.94 29.58 12.32
N ASP A 205 -4.04 30.47 11.32
CA ASP A 205 -4.44 31.86 11.54
C ASP A 205 -5.83 31.96 12.20
N ASP A 206 -6.73 31.04 11.82
CA ASP A 206 -8.02 30.81 12.45
C ASP A 206 -8.13 29.33 12.87
N PRO A 207 -7.98 29.00 14.17
CA PRO A 207 -8.12 27.63 14.67
C PRO A 207 -9.50 26.99 14.44
N ASP A 208 -10.54 27.78 14.15
CA ASP A 208 -11.88 27.29 13.84
C ASP A 208 -12.04 26.93 12.34
N TYR A 209 -11.05 27.24 11.50
CA TYR A 209 -11.02 26.85 10.08
C TYR A 209 -10.61 25.38 9.90
N VAL A 210 -11.46 24.50 10.40
CA VAL A 210 -11.36 23.04 10.29
C VAL A 210 -12.74 22.47 10.00
N ASN A 211 -12.78 21.29 9.40
CA ASN A 211 -14.00 20.50 9.30
C ASN A 211 -14.02 19.40 10.37
N ASN A 212 -15.06 18.57 10.35
CA ASN A 212 -15.25 17.48 11.30
C ASN A 212 -14.06 16.50 11.37
N TRP A 213 -13.40 16.27 10.24
CA TRP A 213 -12.27 15.35 10.11
C TRP A 213 -10.93 16.01 10.46
N GLY A 214 -10.77 17.29 10.14
CA GLY A 214 -9.61 18.08 10.52
C GLY A 214 -9.33 19.25 9.60
N LEU A 215 -8.06 19.48 9.27
CA LEU A 215 -7.66 20.63 8.47
C LEU A 215 -8.13 20.48 7.03
N TYR A 216 -8.54 21.59 6.42
CA TYR A 216 -8.75 21.68 4.99
C TYR A 216 -7.41 21.59 4.23
N ASP A 217 -7.45 21.04 3.02
CA ASP A 217 -6.27 20.75 2.20
C ASP A 217 -5.42 22.00 1.88
N ASP A 218 -6.05 23.17 1.74
CA ASP A 218 -5.29 24.42 1.52
C ASP A 218 -4.38 24.76 2.70
N SER A 219 -4.87 24.63 3.93
CA SER A 219 -4.08 24.82 5.14
C SER A 219 -3.01 23.74 5.31
N LEU A 220 -3.36 22.48 5.02
CA LEU A 220 -2.41 21.37 5.07
C LEU A 220 -1.24 21.57 4.11
N TYR A 221 -1.49 22.04 2.88
CA TYR A 221 -0.45 22.30 1.90
C TYR A 221 0.44 23.50 2.25
N GLU A 222 -0.10 24.53 2.94
CA GLU A 222 0.74 25.59 3.50
C GLU A 222 1.73 25.06 4.54
N PHE A 223 1.29 24.21 5.46
CA PHE A 223 2.19 23.56 6.42
C PHE A 223 3.18 22.61 5.73
N SER A 224 2.74 21.91 4.68
CA SER A 224 3.60 21.04 3.89
C SER A 224 4.72 21.82 3.19
N LEU A 225 4.44 23.01 2.65
CA LEU A 225 5.48 23.89 2.09
C LEU A 225 6.47 24.36 3.15
N GLN A 226 5.98 24.71 4.35
CA GLN A 226 6.86 25.08 5.47
C GLN A 226 7.78 23.93 5.86
N GLU A 227 7.25 22.71 5.89
CA GLU A 227 8.03 21.53 6.23
C GLU A 227 9.05 21.18 5.15
N LEU A 228 8.68 21.26 3.87
CA LEU A 228 9.64 21.10 2.76
C LEU A 228 10.81 22.11 2.85
N ARG A 229 10.54 23.36 3.25
CA ARG A 229 11.61 24.36 3.48
C ARG A 229 12.52 23.95 4.64
N ARG A 230 11.96 23.40 5.72
CA ARG A 230 12.73 22.91 6.88
C ARG A 230 13.61 21.72 6.49
N LEU A 231 13.06 20.76 5.75
CA LEU A 231 13.77 19.56 5.30
C LEU A 231 14.92 19.91 4.35
N ASN A 232 14.67 20.76 3.35
CA ASN A 232 15.70 21.21 2.39
C ASN A 232 16.86 21.98 3.06
N ALA A 233 16.63 22.60 4.22
CA ALA A 233 17.68 23.33 4.95
C ALA A 233 18.72 22.42 5.64
N GLN A 234 18.46 21.10 5.77
CA GLN A 234 19.23 20.23 6.66
C GLN A 234 20.34 19.41 5.99
N ASN A 235 20.61 19.60 4.69
CA ASN A 235 21.68 18.91 3.94
C ASN A 235 21.67 17.37 4.09
N ALA A 236 20.49 16.78 4.17
CA ALA A 236 20.26 15.34 4.19
C ALA A 236 19.11 15.02 3.19
N PRO A 237 19.05 13.81 2.61
CA PRO A 237 17.86 13.42 1.86
C PRO A 237 16.65 13.45 2.80
N TRP A 238 15.49 13.76 2.24
CA TRP A 238 14.26 13.79 3.01
C TRP A 238 13.14 13.00 2.33
N GLY A 239 12.23 12.50 3.15
CA GLY A 239 10.98 11.88 2.73
C GLY A 239 9.82 12.58 3.43
N MET A 240 8.85 13.07 2.66
CA MET A 240 7.61 13.62 3.21
C MET A 240 6.43 12.83 2.68
N VAL A 241 5.62 12.30 3.59
CA VAL A 241 4.32 11.73 3.27
C VAL A 241 3.23 12.73 3.64
N ASN A 242 2.39 13.09 2.68
CA ASN A 242 1.25 13.96 2.87
C ASN A 242 -0.05 13.19 2.59
N LEU A 243 -1.08 13.39 3.41
CA LEU A 243 -2.41 12.83 3.19
C LEU A 243 -3.46 13.94 3.22
N SER A 244 -4.07 14.21 2.06
CA SER A 244 -5.17 15.14 1.92
C SER A 244 -6.46 14.60 2.55
N LEU A 245 -7.53 15.40 2.55
CA LEU A 245 -8.78 15.10 3.26
C LEU A 245 -10.03 15.40 2.43
N ALA A 246 -9.96 16.29 1.43
CA ALA A 246 -11.16 16.78 0.77
C ALA A 246 -12.00 15.69 0.10
N GLY A 247 -11.40 14.58 -0.37
CA GLY A 247 -12.12 13.48 -1.01
C GLY A 247 -12.90 12.56 -0.06
N HIS A 248 -12.89 12.82 1.25
CA HIS A 248 -13.52 11.94 2.23
C HIS A 248 -15.04 11.82 2.05
N ALA A 249 -15.55 10.58 2.04
CA ALA A 249 -16.97 10.28 1.89
C ALA A 249 -17.85 10.87 3.03
N PRO A 250 -19.17 11.05 2.82
CA PRO A 250 -19.92 10.80 1.58
C PRO A 250 -19.94 11.96 0.58
N SER A 251 -19.59 13.18 1.01
CA SER A 251 -19.79 14.42 0.25
C SER A 251 -18.50 15.22 0.01
N GLY A 252 -17.43 14.90 0.73
CA GLY A 252 -16.16 15.63 0.68
C GLY A 252 -16.16 16.95 1.44
N TYR A 253 -14.96 17.51 1.58
CA TYR A 253 -14.67 18.68 2.41
C TYR A 253 -13.83 19.69 1.64
N PRO A 254 -14.40 20.37 0.63
CA PRO A 254 -13.65 21.31 -0.17
C PRO A 254 -13.24 22.52 0.66
N ALA A 255 -12.02 22.99 0.46
CA ALA A 255 -11.49 24.13 1.16
C ALA A 255 -12.11 25.47 0.68
N GLN A 256 -12.09 26.50 1.52
CA GLN A 256 -12.60 27.84 1.20
C GLN A 256 -11.97 28.42 -0.07
N THR A 257 -10.70 28.12 -0.33
CA THR A 257 -10.02 28.54 -1.56
C THR A 257 -10.70 27.95 -2.82
N CYS A 258 -11.22 26.72 -2.73
CA CYS A 258 -12.01 26.10 -3.79
C CYS A 258 -13.38 26.76 -3.94
N LEU A 259 -14.05 27.11 -2.85
CA LEU A 259 -15.33 27.87 -2.88
C LEU A 259 -15.17 29.19 -3.63
N ASN A 260 -14.04 29.88 -3.40
CA ASN A 260 -13.72 31.12 -4.09
C ASN A 260 -13.45 30.91 -5.59
N ARG A 261 -12.96 29.73 -6.00
CA ARG A 261 -12.60 29.38 -7.38
C ARG A 261 -13.78 28.81 -8.17
N GLN A 262 -14.46 27.82 -7.61
CA GLN A 262 -15.44 26.96 -8.28
C GLN A 262 -16.88 27.41 -8.03
N GLY A 263 -17.13 28.30 -7.06
CA GLY A 263 -18.47 28.75 -6.66
C GLY A 263 -19.00 28.02 -5.41
N GLU A 264 -20.27 28.24 -5.07
CA GLU A 264 -20.88 27.64 -3.87
C GLU A 264 -20.93 26.11 -3.98
N PHE A 265 -20.51 25.42 -2.91
CA PHE A 265 -20.65 23.98 -2.77
C PHE A 265 -22.06 23.64 -2.28
N ASP A 266 -22.71 22.66 -2.90
CA ASP A 266 -24.08 22.24 -2.56
C ASP A 266 -24.16 21.35 -1.31
N GLY A 267 -23.02 20.94 -0.77
CA GLY A 267 -22.91 20.09 0.40
C GLY A 267 -23.02 18.59 0.12
N VAL A 268 -23.16 18.17 -1.15
CA VAL A 268 -23.43 16.76 -1.49
C VAL A 268 -22.60 16.22 -2.65
N ASP A 269 -22.21 17.04 -3.62
CA ASP A 269 -21.51 16.57 -4.82
C ASP A 269 -20.03 16.29 -4.58
N ILE A 270 -19.66 15.01 -4.49
CA ILE A 270 -18.26 14.61 -4.30
C ILE A 270 -17.34 15.07 -5.43
N LEU A 271 -17.84 15.26 -6.65
CA LEU A 271 -17.00 15.66 -7.79
C LEU A 271 -16.40 17.05 -7.58
N TYR A 272 -17.12 17.95 -6.90
CA TYR A 272 -16.61 19.25 -6.49
C TYR A 272 -15.38 19.12 -5.57
N SER A 273 -15.47 18.21 -4.60
CA SER A 273 -14.41 17.95 -3.63
C SER A 273 -13.20 17.25 -4.27
N VAL A 274 -13.43 16.35 -5.21
CA VAL A 274 -12.38 15.73 -6.05
C VAL A 274 -11.67 16.79 -6.88
N GLU A 275 -12.39 17.69 -7.55
CA GLU A 275 -11.82 18.81 -8.33
C GLU A 275 -11.05 19.80 -7.42
N CYS A 276 -11.52 19.99 -6.19
CA CYS A 276 -10.82 20.79 -5.18
C CYS A 276 -9.49 20.16 -4.77
N SER A 277 -9.50 18.88 -4.37
CA SER A 277 -8.31 18.11 -3.98
C SER A 277 -7.27 18.08 -5.09
N ALA A 278 -7.69 17.73 -6.32
CA ALA A 278 -6.85 17.66 -7.51
C ALA A 278 -6.16 19.00 -7.81
N TRP A 279 -6.91 20.10 -7.77
CA TRP A 279 -6.38 21.43 -8.02
C TRP A 279 -5.39 21.89 -6.95
N LEU A 280 -5.73 21.73 -5.66
CA LEU A 280 -4.85 22.13 -4.56
C LEU A 280 -3.55 21.33 -4.57
N ALA A 281 -3.60 20.03 -4.86
CA ALA A 281 -2.43 19.18 -5.05
C ALA A 281 -1.52 19.71 -6.17
N ARG A 282 -2.11 20.06 -7.32
CA ARG A 282 -1.35 20.64 -8.44
C ARG A 282 -0.74 21.99 -8.09
N GLU A 283 -1.49 22.87 -7.42
CA GLU A 283 -1.00 24.17 -6.97
C GLU A 283 0.17 24.02 -5.98
N PHE A 284 0.04 23.12 -5.02
CA PHE A 284 1.08 22.78 -4.06
C PHE A 284 2.39 22.35 -4.76
N LEU A 285 2.31 21.41 -5.70
CA LEU A 285 3.47 20.96 -6.48
C LEU A 285 4.10 22.11 -7.29
N GLN A 286 3.29 22.95 -7.94
CA GLN A 286 3.77 24.10 -8.70
C GLN A 286 4.50 25.13 -7.81
N ARG A 287 4.00 25.36 -6.60
CA ARG A 287 4.62 26.29 -5.65
C ARG A 287 5.90 25.72 -5.07
N ALA A 288 5.91 24.45 -4.69
CA ALA A 288 7.10 23.77 -4.20
C ALA A 288 8.21 23.77 -5.28
N GLU A 289 7.87 23.50 -6.54
CA GLU A 289 8.79 23.59 -7.67
C GLU A 289 9.31 25.03 -7.88
N ALA A 290 8.42 26.03 -7.87
CA ALA A 290 8.80 27.43 -8.05
C ALA A 290 9.75 27.95 -6.95
N GLU A 291 9.69 27.37 -5.76
CA GLU A 291 10.61 27.64 -4.65
C GLU A 291 11.90 26.81 -4.70
N GLY A 292 12.05 25.90 -5.66
CA GLY A 292 13.19 24.98 -5.78
C GLY A 292 13.21 23.88 -4.72
N LEU A 293 12.07 23.62 -4.06
CA LEU A 293 11.98 22.63 -2.97
C LEU A 293 11.90 21.19 -3.46
N LEU A 294 11.66 20.98 -4.76
CA LEU A 294 11.52 19.67 -5.40
C LEU A 294 12.74 19.28 -6.26
N ASP A 295 13.83 20.04 -6.18
CA ASP A 295 15.09 19.70 -6.85
C ASP A 295 15.55 18.29 -6.43
N ASN A 296 15.89 17.45 -7.42
CA ASN A 296 16.29 16.04 -7.21
C ASN A 296 15.28 15.26 -6.32
N THR A 297 13.99 15.37 -6.62
CA THR A 297 12.92 14.71 -5.86
C THR A 297 12.14 13.72 -6.72
N VAL A 298 11.86 12.55 -6.18
CA VAL A 298 10.84 11.64 -6.69
C VAL A 298 9.52 12.02 -6.03
N ILE A 299 8.52 12.32 -6.86
CA ILE A 299 7.18 12.68 -6.45
C ILE A 299 6.26 11.53 -6.82
N VAL A 300 5.53 11.04 -5.83
CA VAL A 300 4.51 10.01 -6.00
C VAL A 300 3.17 10.66 -5.69
N VAL A 301 2.25 10.65 -6.65
CA VAL A 301 0.85 11.05 -6.42
C VAL A 301 0.01 9.78 -6.49
N ALA A 302 -0.65 9.44 -5.38
CA ALA A 302 -1.43 8.22 -5.27
C ALA A 302 -2.78 8.48 -4.59
N SER A 303 -3.79 7.66 -4.88
CA SER A 303 -4.89 7.50 -3.94
C SER A 303 -4.47 6.53 -2.85
N ASP A 304 -4.99 6.70 -1.64
CA ASP A 304 -4.82 5.71 -0.57
C ASP A 304 -5.72 4.49 -0.82
N HIS A 305 -6.95 4.70 -1.24
CA HIS A 305 -7.88 3.64 -1.64
C HIS A 305 -8.91 4.14 -2.67
N LEU A 306 -9.74 3.22 -3.19
CA LEU A 306 -10.90 3.58 -4.00
C LEU A 306 -11.94 4.26 -3.12
N THR A 307 -12.65 5.27 -3.65
CA THR A 307 -13.69 5.96 -2.87
C THR A 307 -14.73 5.00 -2.31
N MET A 308 -15.27 5.34 -1.14
CA MET A 308 -16.44 4.67 -0.58
C MET A 308 -17.73 5.16 -1.25
N ARG A 309 -18.89 4.84 -0.68
CA ARG A 309 -20.17 5.26 -1.26
C ARG A 309 -20.34 6.78 -1.19
N VAL A 310 -20.48 7.41 -2.36
CA VAL A 310 -20.58 8.86 -2.57
C VAL A 310 -21.71 9.20 -3.56
N SER A 311 -21.94 10.48 -3.85
CA SER A 311 -23.04 10.97 -4.71
C SER A 311 -23.09 10.32 -6.10
N VAL A 312 -21.94 9.95 -6.67
CA VAL A 312 -21.81 9.34 -8.01
C VAL A 312 -21.52 7.83 -7.97
N TRP A 313 -21.82 7.15 -6.85
CA TRP A 313 -21.48 5.74 -6.63
C TRP A 313 -21.90 4.79 -7.77
N GLU A 314 -23.14 4.91 -8.25
CA GLU A 314 -23.66 4.03 -9.31
C GLU A 314 -22.83 4.15 -10.60
N GLN A 315 -22.40 5.37 -10.96
CA GLN A 315 -21.57 5.62 -12.14
C GLN A 315 -20.14 5.06 -11.97
N LEU A 316 -19.61 5.06 -10.74
CA LEU A 316 -18.29 4.52 -10.43
C LEU A 316 -18.26 3.00 -10.59
N ILE A 317 -19.30 2.29 -10.13
CA ILE A 317 -19.36 0.82 -10.16
C ILE A 317 -19.86 0.23 -11.49
N GLU A 318 -20.21 1.08 -12.46
CA GLU A 318 -20.59 0.65 -13.83
C GLU A 318 -19.41 0.07 -14.61
N GLY A 319 -18.17 0.39 -14.22
CA GLY A 319 -16.95 -0.04 -14.89
C GLY A 319 -15.91 -0.58 -13.92
N GLU A 320 -14.76 -0.95 -14.50
CA GLU A 320 -13.58 -1.26 -13.70
C GLU A 320 -13.07 0.00 -12.98
N ARG A 321 -12.58 -0.20 -11.76
CA ARG A 321 -12.04 0.86 -10.90
C ARG A 321 -10.57 0.61 -10.62
N ASP A 322 -9.80 1.67 -10.51
CA ASP A 322 -8.39 1.63 -10.17
C ASP A 322 -7.97 2.84 -9.34
N ASN A 323 -6.96 2.62 -8.50
CA ASN A 323 -6.32 3.65 -7.71
C ASN A 323 -5.50 4.58 -8.61
N THR A 324 -5.36 5.82 -8.18
CA THR A 324 -4.42 6.75 -8.78
C THR A 324 -3.00 6.34 -8.40
N PHE A 325 -2.10 6.27 -9.38
CA PHE A 325 -0.66 6.14 -9.14
C PHE A 325 0.14 6.83 -10.26
N ILE A 326 0.88 7.85 -9.89
CA ILE A 326 1.70 8.67 -10.78
C ILE A 326 3.08 8.85 -10.17
N LEU A 327 4.12 8.64 -10.97
CA LEU A 327 5.51 8.87 -10.60
C LEU A 327 6.11 10.00 -11.43
N LEU A 328 6.71 10.97 -10.76
CA LEU A 328 7.49 12.03 -11.38
C LEU A 328 8.87 12.07 -10.74
N GLY A 329 9.90 12.44 -11.50
CA GLY A 329 11.23 12.57 -10.95
C GLY A 329 12.34 12.42 -12.00
N PRO A 330 13.58 12.76 -11.61
CA PRO A 330 14.72 12.73 -12.52
C PRO A 330 15.00 11.31 -13.02
N GLY A 331 15.02 11.12 -14.34
CA GLY A 331 15.36 9.84 -14.98
C GLY A 331 14.23 8.81 -15.00
N LEU A 332 13.05 9.13 -14.46
CA LEU A 332 11.87 8.28 -14.57
C LEU A 332 11.24 8.39 -15.96
N PRO A 333 10.61 7.31 -16.46
CA PRO A 333 9.89 7.35 -17.73
C PRO A 333 8.68 8.29 -17.65
N THR A 334 8.27 8.81 -18.80
CA THR A 334 7.04 9.60 -18.96
C THR A 334 6.07 8.88 -19.87
N GLY A 335 4.77 8.97 -19.58
CA GLY A 335 3.72 8.36 -20.38
C GLY A 335 2.75 7.57 -19.52
N ARG A 336 2.02 6.64 -20.15
CA ARG A 336 1.02 5.81 -19.48
C ARG A 336 1.35 4.34 -19.71
N ILE A 337 1.34 3.55 -18.65
CA ILE A 337 1.42 2.09 -18.71
C ILE A 337 0.18 1.49 -18.07
N SER A 338 -0.24 0.32 -18.54
CA SER A 338 -1.35 -0.42 -17.95
C SER A 338 -0.86 -1.80 -17.53
N ARG A 339 -1.06 -2.13 -16.26
CA ARG A 339 -0.69 -3.41 -15.64
C ARG A 339 -1.76 -3.81 -14.64
N GLU A 340 -2.02 -5.11 -14.49
CA GLU A 340 -2.87 -5.59 -13.39
C GLU A 340 -2.04 -5.56 -12.11
N ALA A 341 -2.10 -4.45 -11.39
CA ALA A 341 -1.29 -4.17 -10.21
C ALA A 341 -2.18 -3.91 -9.00
N SER A 342 -1.58 -3.73 -7.84
CA SER A 342 -2.25 -3.34 -6.61
C SER A 342 -1.42 -2.32 -5.83
N MET A 343 -1.97 -1.79 -4.74
CA MET A 343 -1.22 -0.91 -3.85
C MET A 343 0.02 -1.60 -3.24
N LEU A 344 0.09 -2.95 -3.22
CA LEU A 344 1.28 -3.68 -2.78
C LEU A 344 2.50 -3.38 -3.66
N ASP A 345 2.27 -3.21 -4.97
CA ASP A 345 3.31 -3.02 -5.98
C ASP A 345 3.90 -1.60 -5.94
N VAL A 346 3.20 -0.64 -5.32
CA VAL A 346 3.67 0.74 -5.15
C VAL A 346 4.95 0.77 -4.31
N PHE A 347 5.06 -0.07 -3.28
CA PHE A 347 6.21 -0.08 -2.37
C PHE A 347 7.56 -0.33 -3.08
N PRO A 348 7.78 -1.48 -3.75
CA PRO A 348 9.01 -1.71 -4.50
C PRO A 348 9.20 -0.72 -5.64
N THR A 349 8.12 -0.24 -6.25
CA THR A 349 8.20 0.77 -7.31
C THR A 349 8.79 2.09 -6.80
N ILE A 350 8.41 2.54 -5.60
CA ILE A 350 9.00 3.74 -4.96
C ILE A 350 10.48 3.51 -4.69
N LEU A 351 10.87 2.35 -4.14
CA LEU A 351 12.28 2.05 -3.85
C LEU A 351 13.15 2.14 -5.11
N GLU A 352 12.71 1.54 -6.21
CA GLU A 352 13.44 1.61 -7.48
C GLU A 352 13.38 2.98 -8.13
N ALA A 353 12.27 3.71 -7.98
CA ALA A 353 12.17 5.09 -8.46
C ALA A 353 13.16 6.02 -7.75
N LEU A 354 13.44 5.77 -6.47
CA LEU A 354 14.50 6.44 -5.70
C LEU A 354 15.91 5.98 -6.09
N GLY A 355 16.05 4.99 -6.99
CA GLY A 355 17.32 4.49 -7.50
C GLY A 355 17.96 3.41 -6.62
N PHE A 356 17.25 2.88 -5.62
CA PHE A 356 17.71 1.70 -4.88
C PHE A 356 17.63 0.46 -5.77
N THR A 357 18.58 -0.46 -5.56
CA THR A 357 18.49 -1.81 -6.13
C THR A 357 17.91 -2.74 -5.09
N ILE A 358 16.82 -3.43 -5.40
CA ILE A 358 16.17 -4.43 -4.54
C ILE A 358 16.25 -5.81 -5.20
N ASP A 359 16.18 -6.88 -4.39
CA ASP A 359 16.30 -8.23 -4.91
C ASP A 359 15.07 -8.61 -5.76
N TRP A 360 15.31 -9.13 -6.97
CA TRP A 360 14.26 -9.53 -7.92
C TRP A 360 13.17 -8.49 -8.19
N HIS A 361 13.45 -7.19 -8.05
CA HIS A 361 12.44 -6.12 -8.18
C HIS A 361 11.27 -6.25 -7.18
N ARG A 362 11.46 -6.96 -6.06
CA ARG A 362 10.40 -7.31 -5.08
C ARG A 362 10.68 -6.75 -3.70
N ALA A 363 9.61 -6.35 -3.02
CA ALA A 363 9.62 -5.91 -1.63
C ALA A 363 8.23 -6.18 -1.02
N GLY A 364 8.19 -6.94 0.07
CA GLY A 364 6.94 -7.51 0.59
C GLY A 364 6.33 -8.49 -0.42
N LEU A 365 5.04 -8.34 -0.69
CA LEU A 365 4.31 -9.07 -1.73
C LEU A 365 4.32 -8.35 -3.09
N GLY A 366 4.80 -7.11 -3.14
CA GLY A 366 4.78 -6.29 -4.33
C GLY A 366 5.92 -6.60 -5.31
N VAL A 367 5.71 -6.21 -6.57
CA VAL A 367 6.72 -6.19 -7.63
C VAL A 367 6.80 -4.76 -8.19
N SER A 368 8.01 -4.26 -8.43
CA SER A 368 8.20 -2.93 -9.02
C SER A 368 7.56 -2.85 -10.42
N LEU A 369 6.69 -1.87 -10.61
CA LEU A 369 6.00 -1.60 -11.86
C LEU A 369 6.93 -0.95 -12.91
N LEU A 370 8.17 -0.61 -12.54
CA LEU A 370 9.23 -0.19 -13.47
C LEU A 370 9.96 -1.39 -14.10
N SER A 371 9.76 -2.61 -13.58
CA SER A 371 10.33 -3.84 -14.10
C SER A 371 9.38 -4.57 -15.06
N GLU A 372 9.89 -5.57 -15.78
CA GLU A 372 9.09 -6.49 -16.60
C GLU A 372 8.61 -7.73 -15.83
N GLU A 373 8.96 -7.88 -14.55
CA GLU A 373 8.56 -9.03 -13.73
C GLU A 373 7.05 -8.97 -13.44
N PRO A 374 6.33 -10.10 -13.54
CA PRO A 374 4.88 -10.11 -13.38
C PRO A 374 4.47 -9.85 -11.93
N THR A 375 3.42 -9.06 -11.71
CA THR A 375 2.84 -8.86 -10.38
C THR A 375 2.09 -10.11 -9.93
N LEU A 376 1.79 -10.23 -8.62
CA LEU A 376 0.94 -11.32 -8.13
C LEU A 376 -0.45 -11.33 -8.79
N LEU A 377 -0.98 -10.15 -9.16
CA LEU A 377 -2.27 -10.04 -9.83
C LEU A 377 -2.20 -10.49 -11.29
N GLU A 378 -1.10 -10.22 -12.00
CA GLU A 378 -0.88 -10.73 -13.36
C GLU A 378 -0.67 -12.25 -13.37
N GLU A 379 0.01 -12.81 -12.36
CA GLU A 379 0.27 -14.25 -12.27
C GLU A 379 -0.97 -15.07 -11.87
N HIS A 380 -1.80 -14.55 -10.97
CA HIS A 380 -2.84 -15.34 -10.31
C HIS A 380 -4.26 -14.78 -10.47
N GLY A 381 -4.40 -13.51 -10.82
CA GLY A 381 -5.67 -12.81 -10.87
C GLY A 381 -6.21 -12.42 -9.49
N MET A 382 -7.01 -11.35 -9.48
CA MET A 382 -7.54 -10.73 -8.27
C MET A 382 -8.37 -11.68 -7.38
N GLU A 383 -9.23 -12.52 -7.97
CA GLU A 383 -10.09 -13.44 -7.20
C GLU A 383 -9.27 -14.48 -6.42
N ALA A 384 -8.20 -14.99 -7.03
CA ALA A 384 -7.30 -15.94 -6.38
C ALA A 384 -6.56 -15.26 -5.22
N ILE A 385 -6.01 -14.07 -5.44
CA ILE A 385 -5.30 -13.30 -4.40
C ILE A 385 -6.22 -12.97 -3.23
N ASN A 386 -7.44 -12.47 -3.47
CA ASN A 386 -8.40 -12.18 -2.41
C ASN A 386 -8.80 -13.45 -1.64
N THR A 387 -8.90 -14.59 -2.31
CA THR A 387 -9.13 -15.88 -1.63
C THR A 387 -7.96 -16.25 -0.73
N ARG A 388 -6.71 -16.06 -1.17
CA ARG A 388 -5.53 -16.28 -0.34
C ARG A 388 -5.48 -15.35 0.87
N MET A 389 -5.85 -14.08 0.70
CA MET A 389 -5.88 -13.11 1.80
C MET A 389 -6.81 -13.51 2.93
N ARG A 390 -7.99 -14.06 2.60
CA ARG A 390 -8.94 -14.54 3.61
C ARG A 390 -8.50 -15.82 4.33
N GLU A 391 -7.67 -16.63 3.68
CA GLU A 391 -7.17 -17.88 4.23
C GLU A 391 -5.85 -17.71 5.01
N GLU A 392 -5.13 -16.60 4.81
CA GLU A 392 -3.78 -16.38 5.31
C GLU A 392 -3.71 -16.18 6.82
N ILE A 393 -2.77 -16.88 7.47
CA ILE A 393 -2.56 -16.80 8.91
C ILE A 393 -1.09 -16.50 9.20
N ALA A 394 -0.15 -17.12 8.48
CA ALA A 394 1.27 -16.96 8.80
C ALA A 394 1.78 -15.55 8.51
N LEU A 395 1.35 -14.94 7.40
CA LEU A 395 1.69 -13.53 7.14
C LEU A 395 1.04 -12.62 8.18
N GLN A 396 -0.22 -12.86 8.53
CA GLN A 396 -0.90 -12.12 9.61
C GLN A 396 -0.11 -12.21 10.92
N GLU A 397 0.34 -13.40 11.33
CA GLU A 397 1.18 -13.58 12.53
C GLU A 397 2.50 -12.81 12.43
N ARG A 398 3.16 -12.84 11.27
CA ARG A 398 4.38 -12.05 11.01
C ARG A 398 4.13 -10.55 11.17
N LEU A 399 3.06 -10.00 10.57
CA LEU A 399 2.78 -8.56 10.64
C LEU A 399 2.74 -8.06 12.09
N TRP A 400 2.22 -8.89 13.00
CA TRP A 400 2.06 -8.55 14.41
C TRP A 400 3.08 -9.24 15.31
N GLU A 401 4.17 -9.79 14.76
CA GLU A 401 5.21 -10.44 15.53
C GLU A 401 5.83 -9.46 16.55
N GLY A 402 6.04 -9.92 17.78
CA GLY A 402 6.50 -9.09 18.89
C GLY A 402 5.38 -8.47 19.75
N LEU A 403 4.14 -8.44 19.26
CA LEU A 403 2.95 -8.04 20.03
C LEU A 403 2.23 -9.30 20.55
N ALA A 404 2.72 -9.85 21.66
CA ALA A 404 1.96 -10.90 22.35
C ALA A 404 0.65 -10.30 22.92
N PRO A 405 -0.52 -10.94 22.78
CA PRO A 405 -1.74 -10.44 23.40
C PRO A 405 -1.55 -10.44 24.92
N VAL A 406 -1.41 -9.25 25.51
CA VAL A 406 -1.47 -9.12 26.96
C VAL A 406 -2.91 -9.46 27.34
N GLN A 407 -3.11 -10.60 28.02
CA GLN A 407 -4.34 -10.84 28.78
C GLN A 407 -4.39 -9.79 29.89
N GLN A 408 -4.94 -8.61 29.60
CA GLN A 408 -5.37 -7.69 30.65
C GLN A 408 -6.73 -8.16 31.16
N GLU A 409 -6.82 -8.35 32.48
CA GLU A 409 -8.10 -8.48 33.17
C GLU A 409 -9.00 -7.29 32.78
N PRO A 410 -10.32 -7.49 32.62
CA PRO A 410 -11.22 -6.42 32.21
C PRO A 410 -11.17 -5.29 33.24
N ALA A 411 -10.46 -4.22 32.91
CA ALA A 411 -10.60 -2.95 33.60
C ALA A 411 -12.07 -2.50 33.44
N PRO A 412 -12.67 -1.85 34.45
CA PRO A 412 -14.02 -1.36 34.34
C PRO A 412 -14.12 -0.46 33.10
N ALA A 413 -14.97 -0.86 32.17
CA ALA A 413 -15.19 -0.20 30.89
C ALA A 413 -15.67 1.24 31.10
N ASN A 414 -14.73 2.18 31.08
CA ASN A 414 -14.95 3.53 30.57
C ASN A 414 -14.27 3.60 29.21
N HIS A 415 -14.75 2.80 28.26
CA HIS A 415 -14.40 2.98 26.86
C HIS A 415 -15.28 4.11 26.33
N GLU A 416 -14.76 5.34 26.40
CA GLU A 416 -15.20 6.35 25.43
C GLU A 416 -14.79 5.81 24.07
N GLN A 417 -15.78 5.44 23.27
CA GLN A 417 -15.61 5.08 21.87
C GLN A 417 -15.00 6.31 21.19
N VAL A 418 -13.77 6.20 20.69
CA VAL A 418 -13.17 7.26 19.87
C VAL A 418 -13.80 7.11 18.48
N VAL A 419 -14.95 7.74 18.33
CA VAL A 419 -15.68 7.87 17.06
C VAL A 419 -15.13 9.08 16.32
N GLU A 420 -14.94 9.00 15.00
CA GLU A 420 -14.43 10.13 14.19
C GLU A 420 -15.37 11.34 14.35
N THR A 421 -16.68 11.11 14.47
CA THR A 421 -17.72 12.05 14.92
C THR A 421 -18.96 11.33 15.54
N PRO A 422 -19.92 12.04 16.16
CA PRO A 422 -21.22 11.46 16.56
C PRO A 422 -22.04 10.84 15.42
N GLU A 423 -21.71 11.14 14.16
CA GLU A 423 -22.47 10.68 12.98
C GLU A 423 -22.08 9.25 12.56
N ASP A 424 -20.88 8.78 12.93
CA ASP A 424 -20.48 7.37 12.75
C ASP A 424 -21.21 6.41 13.69
N ALA A 425 -21.96 6.93 14.68
CA ALA A 425 -22.83 6.13 15.53
C ALA A 425 -24.15 5.74 14.84
N ILE A 426 -24.48 6.35 13.70
CA ILE A 426 -25.72 6.13 12.98
C ILE A 426 -25.36 5.52 11.64
N TRP A 427 -25.33 4.18 11.54
CA TRP A 427 -25.76 3.38 10.37
C TRP A 427 -25.24 1.94 10.50
N GLU A 428 -25.80 1.15 11.42
CA GLU A 428 -25.90 -0.31 11.23
C GLU A 428 -27.12 -0.83 12.01
N HIS A 429 -28.29 -0.79 11.37
CA HIS A 429 -29.35 -1.72 11.73
C HIS A 429 -29.11 -3.00 10.93
N PRO A 430 -28.91 -4.16 11.58
CA PRO A 430 -28.83 -5.42 10.89
C PRO A 430 -30.17 -5.65 10.18
N ALA A 431 -30.12 -5.89 8.87
CA ALA A 431 -31.26 -6.38 8.13
C ALA A 431 -31.62 -7.77 8.67
N ILE A 432 -32.60 -7.81 9.58
CA ILE A 432 -33.31 -9.03 9.95
C ILE A 432 -34.49 -9.17 8.98
N GLN A 433 -34.31 -9.98 7.93
CA GLN A 433 -35.12 -11.17 7.62
C GLN A 433 -34.62 -11.88 6.36
#